data_AF-A0A7S3B2L9-F1
#
_entry.id   AF-A0A7S3B2L9-F1
#
_cell.length_a   1.000
_cell.length_b   1.000
_cell.length_c   1.000
_cell.angle_alpha   90.00
_cell.angle_beta   90.00
_cell.angle_gamma   90.00
#
_symmetry.space_group_name_H-M   'P 1'
#
loop_
_entity.id
_entity.type
_entity.pdbx_description
1 polymer ?
#
loop_
_entity_poly.entity_id
_entity_poly.type
_entity_poly.pdbx_seq_one_letter_code
_entity_poly.pdbx_strand_id
1 'polypeptide(L)'
;AESSAESASDDPQSSAQQSVLPARLHQAEAMLQQVLECSRAGLSECKAALSLARQRIRAERSVVEHYSALNVSEGSIPPLMAPVFGSCSTLSLPHRELGEWLTREVEAPLALQQRHLEATLSDALEQSAALGRGLRAGHAALSR
;
A
#
# COMPACT_ATOMS: atom_id res chain seq x y z
N ALA A 1 -59.93 54.97 18.90
CA ALA A 1 -59.19 54.99 17.62
C ALA A 1 -57.86 55.66 17.95
N GLU A 2 -56.66 55.14 17.71
CA GLU A 2 -56.11 54.20 16.70
C GLU A 2 -55.05 53.32 17.41
N SER A 3 -55.10 51.99 17.33
CA SER A 3 -54.36 51.12 16.40
C SER A 3 -52.92 51.55 16.10
N SER A 4 -51.94 50.79 16.61
CA SER A 4 -50.72 50.46 15.85
C SER A 4 -50.19 49.12 16.36
N ALA A 5 -50.33 48.12 15.49
CA ALA A 5 -49.71 46.82 15.60
C ALA A 5 -48.21 46.99 15.37
N GLU A 6 -47.39 46.53 16.31
CA GLU A 6 -45.96 46.42 16.09
C GLU A 6 -45.63 44.97 15.75
N SER A 7 -45.18 44.82 14.51
CA SER A 7 -44.94 43.58 13.80
C SER A 7 -43.95 42.67 14.53
N ALA A 8 -44.33 41.41 14.72
CA ALA A 8 -43.39 40.33 14.95
C ALA A 8 -42.48 40.21 13.72
N SER A 9 -41.19 40.49 13.93
CA SER A 9 -40.14 40.18 12.95
C SER A 9 -39.93 38.67 12.94
N ASP A 10 -40.47 38.01 11.92
CA ASP A 10 -40.08 36.67 11.49
C ASP A 10 -38.60 36.71 11.05
N ASP A 11 -37.72 36.06 11.82
CA ASP A 11 -36.34 35.75 11.42
C ASP A 11 -36.35 34.60 10.39
N PRO A 12 -35.97 34.81 9.11
CA PRO A 12 -35.90 33.75 8.11
C PRO A 12 -34.54 33.02 8.10
N GLN A 13 -33.71 33.17 9.14
CA GLN A 13 -32.32 32.71 9.15
C GLN A 13 -32.08 31.34 9.79
N SER A 14 -33.08 30.74 10.44
CA SER A 14 -32.93 29.44 11.14
C SER A 14 -33.04 28.22 10.21
N SER A 15 -33.79 28.32 9.12
CA SER A 15 -34.12 27.20 8.22
C SER A 15 -33.05 26.89 7.16
N ALA A 16 -32.08 27.79 6.92
CA ALA A 16 -31.01 27.58 5.95
C ALA A 16 -29.81 26.75 6.46
N GLN A 17 -29.63 26.63 7.78
CA GLN A 17 -28.50 25.88 8.35
C GLN A 17 -28.75 24.37 8.43
N GLN A 18 -30.00 23.91 8.37
CA GLN A 18 -30.36 22.49 8.49
C GLN A 18 -30.10 21.67 7.22
N SER A 19 -29.99 22.28 6.04
CA SER A 19 -29.78 21.57 4.76
C SER A 19 -28.31 21.36 4.38
N VAL A 20 -27.37 22.07 5.01
CA VAL A 20 -25.94 22.05 4.62
C VAL A 20 -25.18 20.86 5.23
N LEU A 21 -25.63 20.38 6.39
CA LEU A 21 -24.93 19.35 7.17
C LEU A 21 -24.90 17.97 6.48
N PRO A 22 -26.01 17.47 5.89
CA PRO A 22 -26.03 16.18 5.17
C PRO A 22 -25.15 16.18 3.91
N ALA A 23 -25.08 17.30 3.20
CA ALA A 23 -24.26 17.44 1.99
C ALA A 23 -22.76 17.44 2.32
N ARG A 24 -22.34 18.15 3.39
CA ARG A 24 -20.95 18.13 3.86
C ARG A 24 -20.51 16.76 4.35
N LEU A 25 -21.42 16.01 5.00
CA LEU A 25 -21.15 14.64 5.42
C LEU A 25 -20.95 13.69 4.24
N HIS A 26 -21.84 13.75 3.23
CA HIS A 26 -21.66 12.98 2.00
C HIS A 26 -20.34 13.29 1.30
N GLN A 27 -19.96 14.58 1.25
CA GLN A 27 -18.69 14.98 0.66
C GLN A 27 -17.49 14.40 1.41
N ALA A 28 -17.50 14.45 2.75
CA ALA A 28 -16.44 13.87 3.56
C ALA A 28 -16.34 12.35 3.39
N GLU A 29 -17.49 11.66 3.29
CA GLU A 29 -17.54 10.22 3.03
C GLU A 29 -16.97 9.86 1.65
N ALA A 30 -17.34 10.62 0.61
CA ALA A 30 -16.81 10.43 -0.74
C ALA A 30 -15.28 10.65 -0.78
N MET A 31 -14.78 11.70 -0.11
CA MET A 31 -13.34 11.96 -0.01
C MET A 31 -12.61 10.84 0.73
N LEU A 32 -13.19 10.32 1.82
CA LEU A 32 -12.61 9.21 2.57
C LEU A 32 -12.57 7.92 1.75
N GLN A 33 -13.65 7.60 1.02
CA GLN A 33 -13.68 6.46 0.10
C GLN A 33 -12.61 6.57 -0.98
N GLN A 34 -12.45 7.75 -1.59
CA GLN A 34 -11.42 8.00 -2.59
C GLN A 34 -10.00 7.78 -2.03
N VAL A 35 -9.72 8.28 -0.82
CA VAL A 35 -8.42 8.06 -0.16
C VAL A 35 -8.18 6.58 0.10
N LEU A 36 -9.17 5.84 0.60
CA LEU A 36 -9.07 4.41 0.84
C LEU A 36 -8.83 3.61 -0.44
N GLU A 37 -9.47 3.99 -1.55
CA GLU A 37 -9.24 3.39 -2.87
C GLU A 37 -7.82 3.65 -3.37
N CYS A 38 -7.32 4.88 -3.26
CA CYS A 38 -5.93 5.22 -3.59
C CYS A 38 -4.93 4.42 -2.74
N SER A 39 -5.18 4.29 -1.43
CA SER A 39 -4.33 3.49 -0.54
C SER A 39 -4.34 2.00 -0.92
N ARG A 40 -5.49 1.45 -1.31
CA ARG A 40 -5.60 0.06 -1.82
C ARG A 40 -4.81 -0.14 -3.10
N ALA A 41 -4.89 0.81 -4.03
CA ALA A 41 -4.12 0.76 -5.29
C ALA A 41 -2.60 0.78 -5.00
N GLY A 42 -2.14 1.71 -4.15
CA GLY A 42 -0.74 1.78 -3.75
C GLY A 42 -0.23 0.51 -3.05
N LEU A 43 -1.06 -0.11 -2.20
CA LEU A 43 -0.73 -1.40 -1.59
C LEU A 43 -0.64 -2.52 -2.65
N SER A 44 -1.55 -2.56 -3.62
CA SER A 44 -1.52 -3.54 -4.71
C SER A 44 -0.25 -3.41 -5.54
N GLU A 45 0.15 -2.19 -5.90
CA GLU A 45 1.40 -1.92 -6.62
C GLU A 45 2.63 -2.33 -5.80
N CYS A 46 2.64 -2.02 -4.50
CA CYS A 46 3.72 -2.43 -3.60
C CYS A 46 3.87 -3.97 -3.54
N LYS A 47 2.76 -4.71 -3.47
CA LYS A 47 2.75 -6.18 -3.52
C LYS A 47 3.29 -6.71 -4.84
N ALA A 48 2.90 -6.10 -5.97
CA ALA A 48 3.40 -6.47 -7.28
C ALA A 48 4.91 -6.24 -7.41
N ALA A 49 5.41 -5.09 -6.95
CA ALA A 49 6.83 -4.78 -6.93
C ALA A 49 7.63 -5.76 -6.05
N LEU A 50 7.13 -6.10 -4.86
CA LEU A 50 7.77 -7.08 -3.99
C LEU A 50 7.80 -8.48 -4.62
N SER A 51 6.71 -8.90 -5.27
CA SER A 51 6.66 -10.17 -6.00
C SER A 51 7.70 -10.24 -7.12
N LEU A 52 7.84 -9.16 -7.89
CA LEU A 52 8.84 -9.04 -8.95
C LEU A 52 10.27 -9.10 -8.39
N ALA A 53 10.54 -8.37 -7.31
CA ALA A 53 11.84 -8.39 -6.64
C ALA A 53 12.22 -9.82 -6.19
N ARG A 54 11.29 -10.54 -5.55
CA ARG A 54 11.48 -11.94 -5.14
C ARG A 54 11.68 -12.89 -6.32
N GLN A 55 10.99 -12.66 -7.43
CA GLN A 55 11.22 -13.43 -8.66
C GLN A 55 12.63 -13.19 -9.21
N ARG A 56 13.11 -11.94 -9.21
CA ARG A 56 14.46 -11.63 -9.67
C ARG A 56 15.53 -12.24 -8.76
N ILE A 57 15.38 -12.15 -7.44
CA ILE A 57 16.30 -12.79 -6.48
C ILE A 57 16.38 -14.30 -6.71
N ARG A 58 15.24 -14.97 -6.95
CA ARG A 58 15.22 -16.40 -7.28
C ARG A 58 15.94 -16.70 -8.60
N ALA A 59 15.78 -15.84 -9.60
CA ALA A 59 16.49 -15.98 -10.87
C ALA A 59 18.01 -15.85 -10.68
N GLU A 60 18.49 -14.86 -9.92
CA GLU A 60 19.91 -14.71 -9.60
C GLU A 60 20.47 -15.94 -8.89
N ARG A 61 19.75 -16.46 -7.88
CA ARG A 61 20.14 -17.69 -7.16
C ARG A 61 20.22 -18.89 -8.10
N SER A 62 19.25 -19.04 -9.01
CA SER A 62 19.27 -20.12 -9.99
C SER A 62 20.47 -20.01 -10.93
N VAL A 63 20.86 -18.81 -11.36
CA VAL A 63 22.07 -18.62 -12.17
C VAL A 63 23.33 -19.05 -11.40
N VAL A 64 23.45 -18.66 -10.12
CA VAL A 64 24.56 -19.08 -9.26
C VAL A 64 24.61 -20.60 -9.08
N GLU A 65 23.46 -21.24 -8.87
CA GLU A 65 23.35 -22.70 -8.78
C GLU A 65 23.81 -23.38 -10.07
N HIS A 66 23.40 -22.88 -11.24
CA HIS A 66 23.83 -23.42 -12.53
C HIS A 66 25.34 -23.32 -12.72
N TYR A 67 25.94 -22.15 -12.46
CA TYR A 67 27.41 -22.01 -12.54
C TYR A 67 28.13 -22.91 -11.54
N SER A 68 27.57 -23.10 -10.35
CA SER A 68 28.14 -23.98 -9.32
C SER A 68 28.05 -25.45 -9.73
N ALA A 69 26.96 -25.87 -10.37
CA ALA A 69 26.79 -27.22 -10.90
C ALA A 69 27.72 -27.49 -12.11
N LEU A 70 28.05 -26.44 -12.88
CA LEU A 70 29.03 -26.54 -13.95
C LEU A 70 30.45 -26.70 -13.41
N ASN A 71 30.78 -26.26 -12.19
CA ASN A 71 32.07 -26.58 -11.58
C ASN A 71 32.14 -28.05 -11.19
N VAL A 72 32.59 -28.89 -12.12
CA VAL A 72 32.86 -30.30 -11.86
C VAL A 72 34.03 -30.42 -10.87
N SER A 73 33.98 -31.43 -10.00
CA SER A 73 35.07 -31.79 -9.08
C SER A 73 36.44 -31.75 -9.79
N GLU A 74 37.37 -30.96 -9.24
CA GLU A 74 38.73 -30.68 -9.74
C GLU A 74 39.54 -31.95 -10.10
N GLY A 75 39.17 -33.12 -9.56
CA GLY A 75 39.82 -34.40 -9.85
C GLY A 75 39.53 -35.00 -11.24
N SER A 76 38.59 -34.44 -12.02
CA SER A 76 38.14 -35.00 -13.32
C SER A 76 38.28 -34.06 -14.51
N ILE A 77 38.76 -32.83 -14.29
CA ILE A 77 38.84 -31.79 -15.31
C ILE A 77 40.19 -31.90 -16.05
N PRO A 78 40.21 -32.10 -17.38
CA PRO A 78 41.44 -32.03 -18.15
C PRO A 78 42.12 -30.66 -17.97
N PRO A 79 43.46 -30.57 -17.89
CA PRO A 79 44.17 -29.30 -17.66
C PRO A 79 43.79 -28.16 -18.62
N LEU A 80 43.45 -28.50 -19.87
CA LEU A 80 42.97 -27.56 -20.90
C LEU A 80 41.61 -26.92 -20.59
N MET A 81 40.79 -27.56 -19.76
CA MET A 81 39.46 -27.08 -19.37
C MET A 81 39.47 -26.34 -18.02
N ALA A 82 40.53 -26.45 -17.23
CA ALA A 82 40.65 -25.78 -15.92
C ALA A 82 40.39 -24.25 -15.96
N PRO A 83 40.83 -23.48 -16.98
CA PRO A 83 40.51 -22.05 -17.09
C PRO A 83 39.01 -21.77 -17.30
N VAL A 84 38.30 -22.67 -17.99
CA VAL A 84 36.86 -22.52 -18.27
C VAL A 84 36.05 -22.73 -16.99
N PHE A 85 36.37 -23.74 -16.19
CA PHE A 85 35.72 -23.97 -14.89
C PHE A 85 36.10 -22.88 -13.87
N GLY A 86 37.36 -22.43 -13.84
CA GLY A 86 37.75 -21.26 -13.05
C GLY A 86 36.92 -20.01 -13.40
N SER A 87 36.59 -19.85 -14.69
CA SER A 87 35.73 -18.75 -15.17
C SER A 87 34.27 -18.88 -14.69
N CYS A 88 33.72 -20.10 -14.54
CA CYS A 88 32.36 -20.30 -14.02
C CYS A 88 32.21 -19.83 -12.56
N SER A 89 33.21 -20.09 -11.71
CA SER A 89 33.26 -19.52 -10.35
C SER A 89 33.22 -18.00 -10.37
N THR A 90 34.10 -17.39 -11.18
CA THR A 90 34.22 -15.93 -11.29
C THR A 90 32.95 -15.29 -11.85
N LEU A 91 32.30 -15.92 -12.82
CA LEU A 91 31.05 -15.43 -13.41
C LEU A 91 29.85 -15.56 -12.46
N SER A 92 29.87 -16.51 -11.51
CA SER A 92 28.79 -16.67 -10.52
C SER A 92 28.78 -15.61 -9.43
N LEU A 93 29.94 -15.04 -9.09
CA LEU A 93 30.11 -14.08 -8.00
C LEU A 93 29.23 -12.82 -8.15
N PRO A 94 29.24 -12.10 -9.29
CA PRO A 94 28.42 -10.89 -9.45
C PRO A 94 26.91 -11.18 -9.35
N HIS A 95 26.44 -12.37 -9.77
CA HIS A 95 25.04 -12.78 -9.62
C HIS A 95 24.67 -13.00 -8.15
N ARG A 96 25.59 -13.57 -7.35
CA ARG A 96 25.40 -13.74 -5.91
C ARG A 96 25.30 -12.38 -5.22
N GLU A 97 26.26 -11.50 -5.49
CA GLU A 97 26.29 -10.14 -4.92
C GLU A 97 25.03 -9.35 -5.29
N LEU A 98 24.60 -9.43 -6.55
CA LEU A 98 23.36 -8.79 -6.99
C LEU A 98 22.12 -9.35 -6.28
N GLY A 99 22.04 -10.68 -6.11
CA GLY A 99 20.94 -11.31 -5.37
C GLY A 99 20.88 -10.89 -3.90
N GLU A 100 22.04 -10.77 -3.25
CA GLU A 100 22.16 -10.29 -1.86
C GLU A 100 21.79 -8.81 -1.76
N TRP A 101 22.27 -7.97 -2.68
CA TRP A 101 21.94 -6.56 -2.76
C TRP A 101 20.43 -6.36 -2.97
N LEU A 102 19.82 -7.07 -3.93
CA LEU A 102 18.37 -7.02 -4.16
C LEU A 102 17.57 -7.42 -2.93
N THR A 103 18.04 -8.43 -2.18
CA THR A 103 17.37 -8.86 -0.95
C THR A 103 17.39 -7.74 0.09
N ARG A 104 18.55 -7.10 0.29
CA ARG A 104 18.73 -6.07 1.33
C ARG A 104 18.11 -4.73 0.97
N GLU A 105 18.39 -4.24 -0.23
CA GLU A 105 18.11 -2.86 -0.62
C GLU A 105 16.76 -2.72 -1.34
N VAL A 106 16.14 -3.84 -1.76
CA VAL A 106 14.85 -3.81 -2.48
C VAL A 106 13.79 -4.63 -1.77
N GLU A 107 14.01 -5.94 -1.54
CA GLU A 107 12.99 -6.80 -0.95
C GLU A 107 12.63 -6.38 0.49
N ALA A 108 13.63 -6.19 1.35
CA ALA A 108 13.39 -5.87 2.75
C ALA A 108 12.64 -4.53 2.96
N PRO A 109 13.03 -3.41 2.30
CA PRO A 109 12.27 -2.16 2.38
C PRO A 109 10.85 -2.28 1.83
N LEU A 110 10.65 -2.95 0.69
CA LEU A 110 9.32 -3.15 0.11
C LEU A 110 8.43 -3.99 1.01
N ALA A 111 8.97 -5.04 1.64
CA ALA A 111 8.23 -5.88 2.58
C ALA A 111 7.83 -5.09 3.84
N LEU A 112 8.70 -4.20 4.33
CA LEU A 112 8.39 -3.32 5.45
C LEU A 112 7.28 -2.32 5.06
N GLN A 113 7.39 -1.70 3.89
CA GLN A 113 6.40 -0.76 3.38
C GLN A 113 5.04 -1.42 3.17
N GLN A 114 5.00 -2.64 2.62
CA GLN A 114 3.76 -3.40 2.44
C GLN A 114 3.06 -3.60 3.79
N ARG A 115 3.78 -4.05 4.82
CA ARG A 115 3.21 -4.27 6.16
C ARG A 115 2.66 -2.98 6.76
N HIS A 116 3.39 -1.88 6.60
CA HIS A 116 2.93 -0.58 7.09
C HIS A 116 1.65 -0.12 6.39
N LEU A 117 1.59 -0.25 5.05
CA LEU A 117 0.39 0.08 4.28
C LEU A 117 -0.81 -0.82 4.65
N GLU A 118 -0.58 -2.11 4.88
CA GLU A 118 -1.63 -3.04 5.34
C GLU A 118 -2.20 -2.63 6.70
N ALA A 119 -1.34 -2.31 7.66
CA ALA A 119 -1.76 -1.87 8.99
C ALA A 119 -2.54 -0.55 8.91
N THR A 120 -1.98 0.46 8.26
CA THR A 120 -2.62 1.78 8.12
C THR A 120 -3.96 1.69 7.38
N LEU A 121 -4.06 0.86 6.35
CA LEU A 121 -5.33 0.67 5.64
C LEU A 121 -6.37 -0.05 6.51
N SER A 122 -5.97 -1.04 7.30
CA SER A 122 -6.87 -1.73 8.24
C SER A 122 -7.43 -0.75 9.27
N ASP A 123 -6.56 0.03 9.90
CA ASP A 123 -6.94 1.05 10.89
C ASP A 123 -7.88 2.10 10.27
N ALA A 124 -7.56 2.58 9.07
CA ALA A 124 -8.38 3.57 8.36
C ALA A 124 -9.78 3.02 8.03
N LEU A 125 -9.88 1.74 7.65
CA LEU A 125 -11.16 1.09 7.40
C LEU A 125 -12.00 0.97 8.69
N GLU A 126 -11.39 0.56 9.80
CA GLU A 126 -12.05 0.47 11.10
C GLU A 126 -12.56 1.83 11.59
N GLN A 127 -11.73 2.87 11.48
CA GLN A 127 -12.08 4.24 11.82
C GLN A 127 -13.22 4.77 10.92
N SER A 128 -13.16 4.52 9.61
CA SER A 128 -14.24 4.91 8.69
C SER A 128 -15.57 4.27 9.07
N ALA A 129 -15.56 2.98 9.43
CA ALA A 129 -16.75 2.25 9.83
C ALA A 129 -17.31 2.75 11.16
N ALA A 130 -16.44 3.08 12.12
CA ALA A 130 -16.84 3.68 13.40
C ALA A 130 -17.48 5.06 13.20
N LEU A 131 -16.88 5.93 12.38
CA LEU A 131 -17.44 7.23 12.01
C LEU A 131 -18.81 7.09 11.35
N GLY A 132 -18.94 6.19 10.36
CA GLY A 132 -20.21 5.93 9.69
C GLY A 132 -21.32 5.44 10.64
N ARG A 133 -20.98 4.59 11.63
CA ARG A 133 -21.93 4.19 12.68
C ARG A 133 -22.31 5.35 13.59
N GLY A 134 -21.33 6.13 14.06
CA GLY A 134 -21.57 7.29 14.93
C GLY A 134 -22.45 8.36 14.28
N LEU A 135 -22.20 8.67 13.00
CA LEU A 135 -22.99 9.64 12.24
C LEU A 135 -24.45 9.19 12.07
N ARG A 136 -24.68 7.93 11.73
CA ARG A 136 -26.06 7.37 11.60
C ARG A 136 -26.80 7.39 12.93
N ALA A 137 -26.12 7.04 14.03
CA ALA A 137 -26.71 7.08 15.36
C ALA A 137 -27.06 8.52 15.79
N GLY A 138 -26.17 9.48 15.52
CA GLY A 138 -26.40 10.90 15.80
C GLY A 138 -27.57 11.47 15.00
N HIS A 139 -27.67 11.14 13.71
CA HIS A 139 -28.81 11.56 12.89
C HIS A 139 -30.14 10.99 13.40
N ALA A 140 -30.17 9.69 13.73
CA ALA A 140 -31.37 9.03 14.27
C ALA A 140 -31.83 9.62 15.62
N ALA A 141 -30.90 10.14 16.43
CA ALA A 141 -31.20 10.81 17.70
C ALA A 141 -31.79 12.22 17.50
N LEU A 142 -31.31 12.97 16.49
CA LEU A 142 -31.79 14.31 16.16
C LEU A 142 -33.14 14.31 15.42
N SER A 143 -33.50 13.20 14.77
CA SER A 143 -34.74 13.05 14.02
C SER A 143 -35.93 12.56 14.87
N ARG A 144 -35.77 12.39 16.18
CA ARG A 144 -36.82 11.99 17.13
C ARG A 144 -37.28 13.20 17.94
#